data_AF-A0A6L7G5U1-F1
#
_entry.id   AF-A0A6L7G5U1-F1
#
_cell.length_a   1.000
_cell.length_b   1.000
_cell.length_c   1.000
_cell.angle_alpha   90.00
_cell.angle_beta   90.00
_cell.angle_gamma   90.00
#
_symmetry.space_group_name_H-M   'P 1'
#
loop_
_entity.id
_entity.type
_entity.pdbx_description
1 polymer ?
#
loop_
_entity_poly.entity_id
_entity_poly.type
_entity_poly.pdbx_seq_one_letter_code
_entity_poly.pdbx_strand_id
1 'polypeptide(L)' 'MSAPPAAPKGWFYKIPVIGWMARDLARDFHGNIYYALIAVLTLLVVAVKIWGLVALGLTAVLLTPVMFVILILLTLGD' A
#
# COMPACT_ATOMS: atom_id res chain seq x y z
N MET A 1 3.70 23.96 30.53
CA MET A 1 3.37 22.53 30.32
C MET A 1 2.58 22.42 29.02
N SER A 2 3.22 22.06 27.91
CA SER A 2 2.55 21.87 26.61
C SER A 2 1.81 20.52 26.60
N ALA A 3 0.56 20.52 26.14
CA ALA A 3 -0.30 19.34 26.09
C ALA A 3 0.30 18.21 25.23
N PRO A 4 0.09 16.93 25.58
CA PRO A 4 0.57 15.82 24.76
C PRO A 4 -0.11 15.84 23.38
N PRO A 5 0.64 15.59 22.29
CA PRO A 5 0.07 15.58 20.94
C PRO A 5 -1.03 14.52 20.85
N ALA A 6 -2.21 14.94 20.38
CA ALA A 6 -3.37 14.06 20.22
C ALA A 6 -3.00 12.83 19.38
N ALA A 7 -3.15 11.64 19.97
CA ALA A 7 -2.86 10.37 19.29
C ALA A 7 -3.75 10.23 18.04
N PRO A 8 -3.20 9.89 16.85
CA PRO A 8 -3.99 9.72 15.64
C PRO A 8 -4.99 8.58 15.82
N LYS A 9 -6.28 8.90 15.71
CA LYS A 9 -7.40 8.02 16.01
C LYS A 9 -7.88 7.35 14.71
N GLY A 10 -7.21 6.27 14.31
CA GLY A 10 -7.62 5.44 13.17
C GLY A 10 -7.32 3.97 13.42
N TRP A 11 -8.28 3.08 13.10
CA TRP A 11 -8.13 1.63 13.31
C TRP A 11 -6.95 1.03 12.53
N PHE A 12 -6.62 1.63 11.38
CA PHE A 12 -5.42 1.32 10.58
C PHE A 12 -4.09 1.52 11.31
N TYR A 13 -4.05 2.37 12.36
CA TYR A 13 -2.86 2.62 13.17
C TYR A 13 -2.57 1.53 14.21
N LYS A 14 -3.52 0.60 14.42
CA LYS A 14 -3.43 -0.49 15.41
C LYS A 14 -2.91 -1.80 14.81
N ILE A 15 -2.89 -1.92 13.48
CA ILE A 15 -2.33 -3.09 12.81
C ILE A 15 -0.82 -2.85 12.69
N PRO A 16 0.05 -3.59 13.39
CA PRO A 16 1.47 -3.26 13.46
C PRO A 16 2.18 -3.28 12.09
N VAL A 17 1.71 -4.12 11.16
CA VAL A 17 2.32 -4.27 9.82
C VAL A 17 1.91 -3.15 8.87
N ILE A 18 0.60 -2.85 8.77
CA ILE A 18 0.07 -1.81 7.87
C ILE A 18 0.20 -0.42 8.49
N GLY A 19 0.06 -0.34 9.81
CA GLY A 19 0.11 0.88 10.59
C GLY A 19 1.45 1.59 10.47
N TRP A 20 2.59 0.86 10.46
CA TRP A 20 3.91 1.47 10.31
C TRP A 20 4.08 2.18 8.96
N MET A 21 3.78 1.51 7.85
CA MET A 21 3.76 2.12 6.51
C MET A 21 2.83 3.34 6.43
N ALA A 22 1.66 3.27 7.07
CA ALA A 22 0.72 4.39 7.11
C ALA A 22 1.24 5.58 7.92
N ARG A 23 1.97 5.37 9.04
CA ARG A 23 2.62 6.46 9.81
C ARG A 23 3.72 7.13 9.00
N ASP A 24 4.47 6.31 8.28
CA ASP A 24 5.65 6.72 7.53
C ASP A 24 5.27 7.51 6.26
N LEU A 25 4.26 7.06 5.52
CA LEU A 25 3.67 7.84 4.41
C LEU A 25 3.00 9.13 4.90
N ALA A 26 2.40 9.13 6.10
CA ALA A 26 1.79 10.33 6.68
C ALA A 26 2.82 11.37 7.15
N ARG A 27 4.06 10.96 7.46
CA ARG A 27 5.15 11.87 7.82
C ARG A 27 5.77 12.52 6.60
N ASP A 28 6.10 11.73 5.57
CA ASP A 28 6.65 12.23 4.32
C ASP A 28 6.28 11.31 3.16
N PHE A 29 5.29 11.72 2.38
CA PHE A 29 4.80 10.90 1.27
C PHE A 29 5.86 10.74 0.18
N HIS A 30 6.53 11.82 -0.25
CA HIS A 30 7.50 11.77 -1.34
C HIS A 30 8.78 11.04 -0.94
N GLY A 31 9.23 11.20 0.31
CA GLY A 31 10.39 10.46 0.82
C GLY A 31 10.12 8.97 1.04
N ASN A 32 8.92 8.62 1.52
CA ASN A 32 8.64 7.25 1.97
C ASN A 32 7.86 6.36 1.00
N ILE A 33 7.32 6.90 -0.11
CA ILE A 33 6.56 6.11 -1.09
C ILE A 33 7.38 4.97 -1.71
N TYR A 34 8.65 5.21 -2.01
CA TYR A 34 9.53 4.19 -2.61
C TYR A 34 9.82 3.05 -1.63
N TYR A 35 10.02 3.36 -0.34
CA TYR A 35 10.20 2.33 0.70
C TYR A 35 8.94 1.48 0.88
N ALA A 36 7.76 2.10 0.87
CA ALA A 36 6.48 1.40 0.91
C ALA A 36 6.30 0.48 -0.30
N LEU A 37 6.62 0.95 -1.51
CA LEU A 37 6.52 0.15 -2.73
C LEU A 37 7.44 -1.07 -2.68
N ILE A 38 8.70 -0.89 -2.27
CA ILE A 38 9.67 -1.98 -2.12
C ILE A 38 9.21 -3.00 -1.07
N ALA A 39 8.64 -2.54 0.05
CA ALA A 39 8.10 -3.43 1.08
C ALA A 39 6.94 -4.29 0.54
N VAL A 40 6.00 -3.70 -0.22
CA VAL A 40 4.90 -4.43 -0.87
C VAL A 40 5.43 -5.43 -1.89
N LEU A 41 6.41 -5.04 -2.71
CA LEU A 41 7.06 -5.95 -3.67
C LEU A 41 7.75 -7.13 -2.96
N THR A 42 8.42 -6.86 -1.84
CA THR A 42 9.08 -7.91 -1.05
C THR A 42 8.06 -8.88 -0.46
N LEU A 43 6.93 -8.38 0.06
CA LEU A 43 5.83 -9.22 0.53
C LEU A 43 5.25 -10.08 -0.60
N LEU A 44 5.12 -9.54 -1.80
CA LEU A 44 4.67 -10.29 -2.97
C LEU A 44 5.65 -11.44 -3.29
N VAL A 45 6.96 -11.19 -3.28
CA VAL A 45 7.97 -12.25 -3.51
C VAL A 45 7.86 -13.35 -2.47
N VAL A 46 7.66 -13.00 -1.19
CA VAL A 46 7.44 -13.98 -0.12
C VAL A 46 6.15 -14.77 -0.36
N ALA A 47 5.06 -14.10 -0.75
CA ALA A 47 3.81 -14.77 -1.08
C ALA A 47 3.96 -15.74 -2.26
N VAL A 48 4.70 -15.37 -3.31
CA VAL A 48 5.02 -16.26 -4.43
C VAL A 48 5.87 -17.44 -3.98
N LYS A 49 6.83 -17.25 -3.08
CA LYS A 49 7.61 -18.36 -2.54
C LYS A 49 6.78 -19.36 -1.73
N ILE A 50 5.75 -18.89 -1.02
CA ILE A 50 4.90 -19.74 -0.18
C ILE A 50 3.78 -20.41 -1.00
N TRP A 51 3.15 -19.69 -1.93
CA TRP A 51 1.92 -20.10 -2.61
C TRP A 51 2.08 -20.29 -4.13
N GLY A 52 3.25 -19.96 -4.70
CA GLY A 52 3.55 -20.11 -6.11
C GLY A 52 2.65 -19.24 -7.01
N LEU A 53 2.09 -19.87 -8.05
CA LEU A 53 1.28 -19.23 -9.07
C LEU A 53 0.00 -18.58 -8.51
N VAL A 54 -0.55 -19.11 -7.41
CA VAL A 54 -1.79 -18.59 -6.81
C VAL A 54 -1.61 -17.16 -6.33
N ALA A 55 -0.47 -16.84 -5.71
CA ALA A 55 -0.17 -15.47 -5.25
C ALA A 55 -0.10 -14.48 -6.43
N LEU A 56 0.46 -14.91 -7.56
CA LEU A 56 0.49 -14.09 -8.78
C LEU A 56 -0.91 -13.89 -9.35
N GLY A 57 -1.73 -14.95 -9.40
CA GLY A 57 -3.12 -14.87 -9.85
C GLY A 57 -3.94 -13.88 -9.03
N LEU A 58 -3.87 -13.97 -7.69
CA LEU A 58 -4.56 -13.04 -6.80
C LEU A 58 -4.06 -11.59 -6.97
N THR A 59 -2.75 -11.40 -7.12
CA THR A 59 -2.17 -10.07 -7.35
C THR A 59 -2.64 -9.48 -8.68
N ALA A 60 -2.70 -10.28 -9.75
CA ALA A 60 -3.23 -9.87 -11.04
C ALA A 60 -4.72 -9.47 -10.96
N VAL A 61 -5.53 -10.25 -10.24
CA VAL A 61 -6.96 -9.93 -10.01
C VAL A 61 -7.11 -8.63 -9.22
N LEU A 62 -6.27 -8.39 -8.21
CA LEU A 62 -6.28 -7.14 -7.45
C LEU A 62 -5.85 -5.92 -8.29
N LEU A 63 -4.91 -6.10 -9.21
CA LEU A 63 -4.45 -5.04 -10.12
C LEU A 63 -5.39 -4.82 -11.32
N THR A 64 -6.23 -5.80 -11.65
CA THR A 64 -7.22 -5.70 -12.75
C THR A 64 -8.09 -4.45 -12.67
N PRO A 65 -8.77 -4.12 -11.54
CA PRO A 65 -9.55 -2.88 -11.45
C PRO A 65 -8.68 -1.63 -11.59
N VAL A 66 -7.41 -1.65 -11.15
CA VAL A 66 -6.47 -0.54 -11.34
C VAL A 66 -6.22 -0.30 -12.83
N MET A 67 -5.98 -1.36 -13.59
CA MET A 67 -5.83 -1.27 -15.05
C MET A 67 -7.09 -0.72 -15.72
N PHE A 68 -8.28 -1.18 -15.31
CA PHE A 68 -9.54 -0.60 -15.81
C PHE A 68 -9.65 0.88 -15.52
N VAL A 69 -9.34 1.33 -14.30
CA VAL A 69 -9.35 2.75 -13.94
C VAL A 69 -8.36 3.53 -14.81
N ILE A 70 -7.13 3.04 -14.99
CA ILE A 70 -6.13 3.68 -15.85
C ILE A 70 -6.64 3.81 -17.29
N LEU A 71 -7.22 2.74 -17.85
CA LEU A 71 -7.76 2.75 -19.22
C LEU A 71 -8.95 3.70 -19.37
N ILE A 72 -9.84 3.74 -18.38
CA ILE A 72 -10.96 4.69 -18.35
C ILE A 72 -10.45 6.12 -18.28
N LEU A 73 -9.50 6.42 -17.38
CA LEU A 73 -8.88 7.74 -17.27
C LEU A 73 -8.18 8.16 -18.56
N LEU A 74 -7.50 7.23 -19.22
CA LEU A 74 -6.85 7.48 -20.51
C LEU A 74 -7.85 7.72 -21.63
N THR A 75 -9.02 7.08 -21.59
CA THR A 75 -10.09 7.25 -22.58
C THR A 75 -10.89 8.54 -22.34
N LEU A 76 -11.02 8.96 -21.07
CA LEU A 76 -11.67 10.22 -20.68
C LEU A 76 -10.76 11.43 -20.80
N GLY A 77 -9.44 11.20 -20.87
CA GLY A 77 -8.43 12.21 -21.14
C GLY A 77 -8.33 12.50 -22.63
N ASP A 78 -9.39 13.07 -23.21
CA ASP A 78 -9.24 14.03 -24.32
C ASP A 78 -8.47 15.28 -23.83
#